data_AF-A0A9E3JDT1-F1
#
_entry.id   AF-A0A9E3JDT1-F1
#
_cell.length_a   1.000
_cell.length_b   1.000
_cell.length_c   1.000
_cell.angle_alpha   90.00
_cell.angle_beta   90.00
_cell.angle_gamma   90.00
#
_symmetry.space_group_name_H-M   'P 1'
#
loop_
_entity.id
_entity.type
_entity.pdbx_description
1 polymer ?
#
loop_
_entity_poly.entity_id
_entity_poly.type
_entity_poly.pdbx_seq_one_letter_code
_entity_poly.pdbx_strand_id
1 'polypeptide(L)'
;MSTEATSRTGRTAPAPGALLLCRADPASVAPAARLLRDRMLLTRAGEGWSVLVPEGGPWLHGEEPVDRVMTGWATALAVGAPWPVLALWWDADRGGYTLAS
;
A
#
# COMPACT_ATOMS: atom_id res chain seq x y z
N MET A 1 19.56 20.23 -39.43
CA MET A 1 18.94 20.56 -38.13
C MET A 1 18.45 19.24 -37.56
N SER A 2 19.34 18.55 -36.85
CA SER A 2 19.11 17.22 -36.29
C SER A 2 18.77 17.40 -34.83
N THR A 3 17.52 17.20 -34.45
CA THR A 3 17.12 17.18 -33.04
C THR A 3 17.35 15.76 -32.53
N GLU A 4 18.34 15.60 -31.66
CA GLU A 4 18.58 14.39 -30.87
C GLU A 4 17.27 13.90 -30.25
N ALA A 5 16.82 12.73 -30.69
CA ALA A 5 15.94 11.91 -29.88
C ALA A 5 16.74 11.52 -28.64
N THR A 6 16.58 12.30 -27.56
CA THR A 6 17.04 11.92 -26.23
C THR A 6 16.43 10.55 -25.96
N SER A 7 17.26 9.53 -26.13
CA SER A 7 16.93 8.16 -25.77
C SER A 7 16.85 8.21 -24.25
N ARG A 8 15.63 8.38 -23.74
CA ARG A 8 15.33 8.31 -22.32
C ARG A 8 15.58 6.86 -21.94
N THR A 9 16.85 6.51 -21.69
CA THR A 9 17.33 5.21 -21.26
C THR A 9 16.31 4.67 -20.28
N GLY A 10 15.60 3.62 -20.71
CA GLY A 10 14.34 3.19 -20.10
C GLY A 10 14.54 2.91 -18.63
N ARG A 11 14.17 3.86 -17.78
CA ARG A 11 13.87 3.54 -16.39
C ARG A 11 12.65 2.66 -16.47
N THR A 12 12.85 1.36 -16.25
CA THR A 12 11.76 0.42 -16.00
C THR A 12 10.86 1.07 -14.97
N ALA A 13 9.61 1.31 -15.34
CA ALA A 13 8.66 1.88 -14.40
C ALA A 13 8.57 0.95 -13.19
N PRO A 14 8.51 1.49 -11.96
CA PRO A 14 8.42 0.65 -10.78
C PRO A 14 7.18 -0.24 -10.88
N ALA A 15 7.34 -1.52 -10.53
CA ALA A 15 6.19 -2.41 -10.41
C ALA A 15 5.20 -1.82 -9.40
N PRO A 16 3.89 -1.88 -9.67
CA PRO A 16 2.88 -1.40 -8.73
C PRO A 16 3.06 -2.04 -7.35
N GLY A 17 2.98 -1.22 -6.31
CA GLY A 17 3.19 -1.68 -4.95
C GLY A 17 2.46 -0.82 -3.94
N ALA A 18 2.29 -1.38 -2.75
CA ALA A 18 1.57 -0.71 -1.69
C ALA A 18 1.94 -1.26 -0.31
N LEU A 19 1.63 -0.48 0.72
CA LEU A 19 1.75 -0.87 2.12
C LEU A 19 0.75 -0.09 2.98
N LEU A 20 0.43 -0.63 4.16
CA LEU A 20 -0.41 0.03 5.17
C LEU A 20 0.42 0.26 6.44
N LEU A 21 0.56 1.51 6.86
CA LEU A 21 1.14 1.86 8.16
C LEU A 21 0.02 2.01 9.19
N CYS A 22 0.11 1.24 10.27
CA CYS A 22 -0.87 1.19 11.34
C CYS A 22 -0.27 1.79 12.61
N ARG A 23 -0.94 2.74 13.26
CA ARG A 23 -0.49 3.34 14.54
C ARG A 23 -0.79 2.42 15.73
N ALA A 24 -0.26 1.20 15.68
CA ALA A 24 -0.36 0.22 16.75
C ALA A 24 0.79 -0.79 16.66
N ASP A 25 1.06 -1.48 17.78
CA ASP A 25 2.01 -2.59 17.80
C ASP A 25 1.52 -3.80 16.99
N PRO A 26 2.43 -4.66 16.48
CA PRO A 26 2.04 -5.76 15.58
C PRO A 26 1.01 -6.72 16.20
N ALA A 27 1.08 -6.95 17.51
CA ALA A 27 0.14 -7.80 18.23
C ALA A 27 -1.31 -7.28 18.16
N SER A 28 -1.50 -5.96 18.11
CA SER A 28 -2.82 -5.31 17.99
C SER A 28 -3.29 -5.24 16.54
N VAL A 29 -2.37 -5.18 15.58
CA VAL A 29 -2.67 -5.12 14.14
C VAL A 29 -3.03 -6.49 13.57
N ALA A 30 -2.38 -7.56 14.04
CA ALA A 30 -2.55 -8.91 13.50
C ALA A 30 -4.02 -9.41 13.46
N PRO A 31 -4.87 -9.18 14.48
CA PRO A 31 -6.28 -9.54 14.41
C PRO A 31 -7.06 -8.73 13.37
N ALA A 32 -6.82 -7.42 13.28
CA ALA A 32 -7.50 -6.53 12.33
C ALA A 32 -7.10 -6.83 10.88
N ALA A 33 -5.84 -7.19 10.63
CA ALA A 33 -5.34 -7.58 9.30
C ALA A 33 -6.13 -8.77 8.70
N ARG A 34 -6.71 -9.65 9.52
CA ARG A 34 -7.54 -10.77 9.05
C ARG A 34 -8.80 -10.32 8.31
N LEU A 35 -9.29 -9.10 8.56
CA LEU A 35 -10.44 -8.53 7.86
C LEU A 35 -10.19 -8.32 6.37
N LEU A 36 -8.93 -8.12 5.98
CA LEU A 36 -8.53 -7.85 4.60
C LEU A 36 -8.61 -9.10 3.71
N ARG A 37 -8.68 -10.30 4.31
CA ARG A 37 -8.77 -11.61 3.64
C ARG A 37 -7.68 -11.87 2.60
N ASP A 38 -6.54 -11.20 2.73
CA ASP A 38 -5.37 -11.35 1.85
C ASP A 38 -4.13 -11.73 2.66
N ARG A 39 -3.10 -12.25 1.99
CA ARG A 39 -1.81 -12.57 2.60
C ARG A 39 -0.99 -11.30 2.80
N MET A 40 -0.65 -11.05 4.05
CA MET A 40 0.04 -9.85 4.49
C MET A 40 1.26 -10.21 5.31
N LEU A 41 2.40 -9.62 4.98
CA LEU A 41 3.55 -9.59 5.86
C LEU A 41 3.33 -8.47 6.89
N LEU A 42 3.44 -8.81 8.16
CA LEU A 42 3.32 -7.86 9.27
C LEU A 42 4.66 -7.72 9.99
N THR A 43 5.16 -6.49 10.10
CA THR A 43 6.37 -6.20 10.87
C THR A 43 6.27 -4.84 11.58
N ARG A 44 7.18 -4.60 12.53
CA ARG A 44 7.29 -3.32 13.23
C ARG A 44 7.84 -2.26 12.27
N ALA A 45 7.30 -1.04 12.35
CA ALA A 45 7.66 0.10 11.51
C ALA A 45 8.04 1.34 12.35
N GLY A 46 8.77 1.12 13.44
CA GLY A 46 9.13 2.15 14.41
C GLY A 46 8.26 2.09 15.68
N GLU A 47 8.47 3.05 16.57
CA GLU A 47 7.81 3.08 17.88
C GLU A 47 6.30 3.29 17.74
N GLY A 48 5.50 2.32 18.21
CA GLY A 48 4.05 2.30 18.12
C GLY A 48 3.49 2.26 16.70
N TRP A 49 4.30 1.85 15.72
CA TRP A 49 3.89 1.69 14.34
C TRP A 49 4.18 0.28 13.87
N SER A 50 3.29 -0.24 13.05
CA SER A 50 3.47 -1.49 12.31
C SER A 50 3.17 -1.27 10.84
N VAL A 51 3.76 -2.09 9.99
CA VAL A 51 3.48 -2.11 8.56
C VAL A 51 2.89 -3.45 8.15
N LEU A 52 1.80 -3.40 7.40
CA LEU A 52 1.28 -4.52 6.62
C LEU A 52 1.72 -4.32 5.17
N VAL A 53 2.45 -5.31 4.64
CA VAL A 53 2.85 -5.36 3.24
C VAL A 53 2.09 -6.51 2.58
N PRO A 54 1.22 -6.22 1.59
CA PRO A 54 0.53 -7.26 0.83
C PRO A 54 1.55 -8.09 0.08
N GLU A 55 1.46 -9.42 0.17
CA GLU A 55 2.30 -10.32 -0.65
C GLU A 55 1.91 -10.29 -2.13
N GLY A 56 0.67 -9.85 -2.40
CA GLY A 56 0.12 -9.58 -3.72
C GLY A 56 -1.22 -8.86 -3.60
N GLY A 57 -1.90 -8.63 -4.73
CA GLY A 57 -3.23 -8.04 -4.71
C GLY A 57 -3.84 -7.91 -6.11
N PRO A 58 -5.14 -7.55 -6.19
CA PRO A 58 -5.89 -7.46 -7.45
C PRO A 58 -5.24 -6.55 -8.50
N TRP A 59 -4.49 -5.54 -8.05
CA TRP A 59 -3.78 -4.62 -8.93
C TRP A 59 -2.59 -5.25 -9.67
N LEU A 60 -2.02 -6.37 -9.19
CA LEU A 60 -0.94 -7.07 -9.90
C LEU A 60 -1.42 -7.73 -11.20
N HIS A 61 -2.70 -8.07 -11.28
CA HIS A 61 -3.33 -8.66 -12.46
C HIS A 61 -4.19 -7.66 -13.24
N GLY A 62 -4.18 -6.38 -12.84
CA GLY A 62 -4.96 -5.31 -13.48
C GLY A 62 -6.47 -5.39 -13.23
N GLU A 63 -6.91 -6.13 -12.22
CA GLU A 63 -8.33 -6.30 -11.90
C GLU A 63 -8.93 -5.04 -11.26
N GLU A 64 -8.19 -4.41 -10.35
CA GLU A 64 -8.63 -3.22 -9.62
C GLU A 64 -7.45 -2.23 -9.46
N PRO A 65 -7.67 -0.91 -9.59
CA PRO A 65 -6.62 0.08 -9.33
C PRO A 65 -6.07 0.02 -7.90
N VAL A 66 -4.74 0.14 -7.76
CA VAL A 66 -4.06 0.01 -6.46
C VAL A 66 -4.55 1.05 -5.44
N ASP A 67 -4.84 2.28 -5.87
CA ASP A 67 -5.34 3.36 -5.03
C ASP A 67 -6.70 3.01 -4.40
N ARG A 68 -7.59 2.38 -5.20
CA ARG A 68 -8.91 1.96 -4.74
C ARG A 68 -8.82 0.81 -3.75
N VAL A 69 -8.04 -0.23 -4.04
CA VAL A 69 -7.87 -1.37 -3.12
C VAL A 69 -7.31 -0.89 -1.79
N MET A 70 -6.27 -0.06 -1.84
CA MET A 70 -5.59 0.42 -0.64
C MET A 70 -6.46 1.36 0.20
N THR A 71 -7.27 2.21 -0.44
CA THR A 71 -8.28 3.03 0.25
C THR A 71 -9.32 2.17 0.96
N GLY A 72 -9.79 1.10 0.31
CA GLY A 72 -10.75 0.16 0.90
C GLY A 72 -10.18 -0.57 2.11
N TRP A 73 -8.94 -1.05 2.01
CA TRP A 73 -8.26 -1.72 3.12
C TRP A 73 -7.95 -0.80 4.30
N ALA A 74 -7.48 0.43 4.05
CA ALA A 74 -7.28 1.41 5.12
C ALA A 74 -8.58 1.72 5.86
N THR A 75 -9.68 1.90 5.11
CA THR A 75 -11.02 2.13 5.68
C THR A 75 -11.49 0.93 6.50
N ALA A 76 -11.34 -0.30 5.99
CA ALA A 76 -11.73 -1.51 6.71
C ALA A 76 -10.98 -1.67 8.04
N LEU A 77 -9.67 -1.35 8.06
CA LEU A 77 -8.87 -1.38 9.28
C LEU A 77 -9.30 -0.28 10.27
N ALA A 78 -9.52 0.95 9.80
CA ALA A 78 -9.96 2.06 10.65
C ALA A 78 -11.37 1.81 11.26
N VAL A 79 -12.26 1.11 10.55
CA VAL A 79 -13.55 0.68 11.11
C VAL A 79 -13.36 -0.38 12.20
N GLY A 80 -12.38 -1.27 12.03
CA GLY A 80 -12.13 -2.39 12.94
C GLY A 80 -11.25 -2.05 14.16
N ALA A 81 -10.67 -0.85 14.22
CA ALA A 81 -9.68 -0.51 15.23
C ALA A 81 -9.61 0.99 15.55
N PRO A 82 -9.29 1.39 16.79
CA PRO A 82 -9.31 2.79 17.23
C PRO A 82 -8.04 3.59 16.87
N TRP A 83 -7.24 3.12 15.90
CA TRP A 83 -5.96 3.72 15.54
C TRP A 83 -5.91 4.09 14.06
N PRO A 84 -5.21 5.18 13.69
CA PRO A 84 -5.13 5.62 12.31
C PRO A 84 -4.31 4.66 11.42
N VAL A 85 -4.68 4.63 10.15
CA VAL A 85 -4.07 3.82 9.09
C VAL A 85 -3.69 4.70 7.91
N LEU A 86 -2.43 4.63 7.49
CA LEU A 86 -1.92 5.28 6.28
C LEU A 86 -1.71 4.21 5.20
N ALA A 87 -2.54 4.22 4.17
CA ALA A 87 -2.29 3.50 2.94
C ALA A 87 -1.29 4.29 2.09
N LEU A 88 -0.20 3.67 1.67
CA LEU A 88 0.74 4.20 0.69
C LEU A 88 0.72 3.29 -0.54
N TRP A 89 0.70 3.87 -1.73
CA TRP A 89 0.68 3.13 -2.98
C TRP A 89 1.48 3.85 -4.07
N TRP A 90 1.92 3.08 -5.05
CA TRP A 90 2.57 3.58 -6.25
C TRP A 90 2.31 2.65 -7.44
N ASP A 91 2.32 3.22 -8.64
CA ASP A 91 2.31 2.53 -9.92
C ASP A 91 3.37 3.15 -10.86
N ALA A 92 3.29 2.83 -12.16
CA ALA A 92 4.24 3.31 -13.16
C ALA A 92 4.24 4.84 -13.33
N ASP A 93 3.12 5.49 -13.04
CA ASP A 93 2.83 6.88 -13.39
C ASP A 93 2.62 7.77 -12.15
N ARG A 94 2.15 7.19 -11.05
CA ARG A 94 1.65 7.90 -9.87
C ARG A 94 2.04 7.23 -8.57
N GLY A 95 2.07 8.02 -7.52
CA GLY A 95 2.11 7.55 -6.14
C GLY A 95 1.21 8.42 -5.29
N GLY A 96 0.68 7.84 -4.22
CA GLY A 96 -0.27 8.53 -3.37
C GLY A 96 -0.40 7.88 -2.01
N TYR A 97 -1.10 8.57 -1.12
CA TYR A 97 -1.44 8.04 0.19
C TYR A 97 -2.87 8.41 0.58
N THR A 98 -3.46 7.59 1.43
CA THR A 98 -4.77 7.83 2.05
C THR A 98 -4.64 7.61 3.55
N LEU A 99 -5.18 8.54 4.35
CA LEU A 99 -5.31 8.41 5.81
C LEU A 99 -6.76 8.03 6.15
N ALA A 100 -6.94 6.98 6.96
CA ALA A 100 -8.21 6.57 7.55
C ALA A 100 -8.07 6.49 9.08
N SER A 101 -9.11 6.85 9.83
CA SER A 101 -9.11 6.91 11.30
C SER A 101 -10.51 6.77 11.87
#